data_AF-A0A182JVI8-F1
#
_entry.id   AF-A0A182JVI8-F1
#
_cell.length_a   1.000
_cell.length_b   1.000
_cell.length_c   1.000
_cell.angle_alpha   90.00
_cell.angle_beta   90.00
_cell.angle_gamma   90.00
#
_symmetry.space_group_name_H-M   'P 1'
#
loop_
_entity.id
_entity.type
_entity.pdbx_description
1 polymer ?
#
loop_
_entity_poly.entity_id
_entity_poly.type
_entity_poly.pdbx_seq_one_letter_code
_entity_poly.pdbx_strand_id
1 'polypeptide(L)'
;MWNRSMKFLAVVLFVFLSFSTVYGYDSEDVSLEYETTPTFDVVIAEGKKLKLKVHDYGRRPLCNPVWNFNGNPVSKSRCIPSYGELVCPSVKREDAGRYDLWGGDGNRHNQARLIFSANVQVTKHVERDEPVMRIAHVQDISPPFERINREWNDCFCSGVTGRCRMAHELYRMRKTFNLSNMTFIRTLLLADEESATTYLRIPLSDLLGNLITAYGGNMRFPVTEECYTDRSKPCLLMFDKRNMHRAVAYFLPASHDQRQVQVEMKESSWKLLSAIDERGDREPEEALTKFIFMSTLSNIHEVYIRGRYRTRNEDNILSIDMASSYDEGLGPVTTVEECDCHPGYGGLSCERCEKGYLRSFETISSEGICLSIPELWKLHKKVYRQN
;
A
#
# COMPACT_ATOMS: atom_id res chain seq x y z
N MET A 1 26.34 68.88 -49.95
CA MET A 1 27.81 68.94 -50.09
C MET A 1 28.39 67.85 -49.20
N TRP A 2 28.79 66.74 -49.80
CA TRP A 2 30.19 66.25 -49.89
C TRP A 2 30.53 65.32 -48.72
N ASN A 3 31.04 64.11 -48.90
CA ASN A 3 31.24 63.29 -50.10
C ASN A 3 31.43 61.83 -49.65
N ARG A 4 31.16 60.94 -50.60
CA ARG A 4 31.29 59.48 -50.60
C ARG A 4 32.61 58.95 -50.02
N SER A 5 32.52 57.73 -49.49
CA SER A 5 33.46 56.67 -49.89
C SER A 5 32.73 55.34 -50.02
N MET A 6 32.51 54.96 -51.27
CA MET A 6 32.21 53.61 -51.75
C MET A 6 33.42 52.70 -51.46
N LYS A 7 33.18 51.54 -50.84
CA LYS A 7 34.00 50.34 -51.09
C LYS A 7 33.08 49.12 -51.20
N PHE A 8 33.20 48.47 -52.34
CA PHE A 8 32.71 47.14 -52.68
C PHE A 8 33.03 46.11 -51.58
N LEU A 9 32.13 45.14 -51.34
CA LEU A 9 32.46 43.71 -51.40
C LEU A 9 31.21 42.82 -51.22
N ALA A 10 31.05 41.90 -52.18
CA ALA A 10 30.38 40.59 -52.15
C ALA A 10 29.25 40.31 -51.14
N VAL A 11 28.06 40.08 -51.69
CA VAL A 11 26.98 39.31 -51.06
C VAL A 11 27.46 37.86 -50.90
N VAL A 12 27.71 37.44 -49.66
CA VAL A 12 27.94 36.04 -49.30
C VAL A 12 26.66 35.52 -48.65
N LEU A 13 25.96 34.64 -49.38
CA LEU A 13 24.87 33.81 -48.88
C LEU A 13 25.40 32.89 -47.78
N PHE A 14 25.06 33.18 -46.53
CA PHE A 14 25.17 32.21 -45.44
C PHE A 14 23.83 31.49 -45.27
N VAL A 15 23.74 30.31 -45.88
CA VAL A 15 22.75 29.29 -45.53
C VAL A 15 23.23 28.65 -44.23
N PHE A 16 22.67 29.08 -43.10
CA PHE A 16 22.77 28.33 -41.86
C PHE A 16 21.54 27.44 -41.71
N LEU A 17 21.75 26.15 -41.98
CA LEU A 17 20.88 25.04 -41.63
C LEU A 17 20.68 25.03 -40.10
N SER A 18 19.54 25.52 -39.62
CA SER A 18 19.08 25.25 -38.27
C SER A 18 18.43 23.86 -38.24
N PHE A 19 19.14 22.92 -37.61
CA PHE A 19 18.69 21.57 -37.30
C PHE A 19 17.27 21.58 -36.70
N SER A 20 16.34 20.95 -37.40
CA SER A 20 15.05 20.53 -36.85
C SER A 20 15.18 19.06 -36.47
N THR A 21 15.58 18.76 -35.23
CA THR A 21 15.41 17.41 -34.69
C THR A 21 14.00 17.30 -34.14
N VAL A 22 13.10 16.88 -35.02
CA VAL A 22 11.84 16.23 -34.67
C VAL A 22 12.21 14.92 -33.99
N TYR A 23 12.14 14.86 -32.65
CA TYR A 23 12.06 13.57 -31.97
C TYR A 23 10.61 13.12 -32.01
N GLY A 24 10.29 12.28 -32.99
CA GLY A 24 9.16 11.38 -32.90
C GLY A 24 9.41 10.44 -31.72
N TYR A 25 8.52 10.47 -30.73
CA TYR A 25 8.46 9.42 -29.73
C TYR A 25 7.71 8.26 -30.40
N ASP A 26 8.49 7.28 -30.86
CA ASP A 26 8.02 6.03 -31.42
C ASP A 26 7.33 5.22 -30.31
N SER A 27 6.22 4.59 -30.65
CA SER A 27 5.48 3.70 -29.77
C SER A 27 6.27 2.40 -29.64
N GLU A 28 6.99 2.22 -28.54
CA GLU A 28 7.56 0.91 -28.20
C GLU A 28 6.51 0.08 -27.47
N ASP A 29 5.99 -0.91 -28.20
CA ASP A 29 5.30 -2.10 -27.72
C ASP A 29 6.00 -2.65 -26.47
N VAL A 30 5.32 -2.59 -25.33
CA VAL A 30 5.75 -3.30 -24.12
C VAL A 30 5.40 -4.77 -24.31
N SER A 31 6.34 -5.53 -24.86
CA SER A 31 6.31 -6.99 -24.88
C SER A 31 6.29 -7.52 -23.44
N LEU A 32 5.19 -8.20 -23.08
CA LEU A 32 5.01 -8.97 -21.85
C LEU A 32 6.18 -9.95 -21.62
N GLU A 33 7.05 -9.66 -20.67
CA GLU A 33 8.08 -10.62 -20.22
C GLU A 33 7.42 -11.74 -19.38
N TYR A 34 7.60 -12.99 -19.84
CA TYR A 34 7.13 -14.21 -19.20
C TYR A 34 7.94 -14.52 -17.94
N GLU A 35 7.33 -14.43 -16.76
CA GLU A 35 7.87 -15.02 -15.51
C GLU A 35 8.07 -16.53 -15.70
N THR A 36 9.30 -17.03 -15.54
CA THR A 36 9.59 -18.48 -15.58
C THR A 36 9.02 -19.16 -14.33
N THR A 37 8.10 -20.11 -14.50
CA THR A 37 7.50 -20.85 -13.38
C THR A 37 8.54 -21.70 -12.64
N PRO A 38 8.65 -21.62 -11.30
CA PRO A 38 9.59 -22.44 -10.55
C PRO A 38 9.24 -23.93 -10.67
N THR A 39 10.27 -24.76 -10.91
CA THR A 39 10.17 -26.22 -10.99
C THR A 39 10.94 -26.87 -9.85
N PHE A 40 10.32 -27.82 -9.16
CA PHE A 40 10.87 -28.48 -7.98
C PHE A 40 11.15 -29.96 -8.24
N ASP A 41 12.24 -30.49 -7.69
CA ASP A 41 12.49 -31.93 -7.66
C ASP A 41 12.22 -32.47 -6.25
N VAL A 42 11.28 -33.43 -6.16
CA VAL A 42 10.78 -33.98 -4.89
C VAL A 42 11.08 -35.48 -4.85
N VAL A 43 11.83 -35.91 -3.83
CA VAL A 43 12.09 -37.33 -3.58
C VAL A 43 11.34 -37.75 -2.32
N ILE A 44 10.48 -38.78 -2.44
CA ILE A 44 9.62 -39.25 -1.35
C ILE A 44 9.63 -40.78 -1.26
N ALA A 45 9.55 -41.33 -0.04
CA ALA A 45 9.43 -42.76 0.15
C ALA A 45 8.05 -43.29 -0.25
N GLU A 46 8.01 -44.49 -0.82
CA GLU A 46 6.80 -45.26 -1.02
C GLU A 46 6.05 -45.43 0.32
N GLY A 47 4.75 -45.20 0.31
CA GLY A 47 3.87 -45.25 1.48
C GLY A 47 3.72 -43.92 2.24
N LYS A 48 4.58 -42.93 2.02
CA LYS A 48 4.52 -41.63 2.72
C LYS A 48 3.49 -40.67 2.09
N LYS A 49 3.08 -39.66 2.86
CA LYS A 49 2.14 -38.62 2.42
C LYS A 49 2.87 -37.56 1.60
N LEU A 50 2.48 -37.39 0.34
CA LEU A 50 2.92 -36.27 -0.49
C LEU A 50 1.97 -35.08 -0.33
N LYS A 51 2.54 -33.90 -0.11
CA LYS A 51 1.81 -32.64 -0.05
C LYS A 51 2.51 -31.61 -0.92
N LEU A 52 1.91 -31.28 -2.07
CA LEU A 52 2.36 -30.17 -2.91
C LEU A 52 1.44 -29.00 -2.64
N LYS A 53 2.02 -27.87 -2.23
CA LYS A 53 1.25 -26.68 -1.88
C LYS A 53 1.95 -25.45 -2.40
N VAL A 54 1.20 -24.62 -3.11
CA VAL A 54 1.65 -23.29 -3.49
C VAL A 54 1.31 -22.37 -2.31
N HIS A 55 2.34 -21.90 -1.62
CA HIS A 55 2.21 -21.11 -0.40
C HIS A 55 2.04 -19.62 -0.66
N ASP A 56 2.37 -19.16 -1.86
CA ASP A 56 2.30 -17.76 -2.25
C ASP A 56 1.59 -17.66 -3.61
N TYR A 57 0.27 -17.46 -3.58
CA TYR A 57 -0.39 -16.88 -4.73
C TYR A 57 -0.17 -15.39 -4.57
N GLY A 58 0.65 -14.78 -5.41
CA GLY A 58 0.72 -13.33 -5.48
C GLY A 58 -0.69 -12.77 -5.69
N ARG A 59 -1.36 -12.39 -4.60
CA ARG A 59 -2.58 -11.56 -4.45
C ARG A 59 -3.72 -11.75 -5.46
N ARG A 60 -3.87 -12.90 -6.11
CA ARG A 60 -5.04 -13.23 -6.94
C ARG A 60 -5.60 -14.61 -6.60
N PRO A 61 -6.92 -14.78 -6.46
CA PRO A 61 -7.52 -16.11 -6.44
C PRO A 61 -7.21 -16.81 -7.77
N LEU A 62 -6.64 -18.02 -7.72
CA LEU A 62 -6.53 -18.89 -8.89
C LEU A 62 -7.89 -19.07 -9.55
N CYS A 63 -8.06 -18.57 -10.78
CA CYS A 63 -9.29 -18.78 -11.53
C CYS A 63 -9.27 -20.19 -12.13
N ASN A 64 -10.21 -21.04 -11.71
CA ASN A 64 -10.36 -22.44 -12.16
C ASN A 64 -9.05 -23.25 -12.14
N PRO A 65 -8.40 -23.42 -10.98
CA PRO A 65 -7.14 -24.15 -10.92
C PRO A 65 -7.31 -25.64 -11.21
N VAL A 66 -6.42 -26.19 -12.03
CA VAL A 66 -6.41 -27.60 -12.40
C VAL A 66 -5.03 -28.20 -12.11
N TRP A 67 -5.01 -29.25 -11.31
CA TRP A 67 -3.83 -30.10 -11.12
C TRP A 67 -3.77 -31.16 -12.22
N ASN A 68 -2.62 -31.26 -12.87
CA ASN A 68 -2.31 -32.27 -13.87
C ASN A 68 -1.18 -33.19 -13.38
N PHE A 69 -1.31 -34.48 -13.64
CA PHE A 69 -0.26 -35.48 -13.50
C PHE A 69 0.11 -36.00 -14.88
N ASN A 70 1.38 -35.82 -15.27
CA ASN A 70 1.89 -36.16 -16.60
C ASN A 70 0.99 -35.62 -17.74
N GLY A 71 0.54 -34.37 -17.61
CA GLY A 71 -0.30 -33.68 -18.59
C GLY A 71 -1.80 -34.00 -18.53
N ASN A 72 -2.23 -34.95 -17.68
CA ASN A 72 -3.65 -35.32 -17.54
C ASN A 72 -4.24 -34.84 -16.20
N PRO A 73 -5.50 -34.38 -16.15
CA PRO A 73 -6.12 -33.94 -14.90
C PRO A 73 -6.09 -35.02 -13.81
N VAL A 74 -5.74 -34.63 -12.58
CA VAL A 74 -5.68 -35.54 -11.45
C VAL A 74 -7.09 -35.93 -11.00
N SER A 75 -7.35 -37.24 -10.90
CA SER A 75 -8.63 -37.79 -10.41
C SER A 75 -8.62 -38.01 -8.89
N LYS A 76 -9.78 -37.87 -8.25
CA LYS A 76 -9.98 -37.90 -6.78
C LYS A 76 -9.71 -39.26 -6.10
N SER A 77 -9.25 -40.29 -6.81
CA SER A 77 -9.13 -41.65 -6.29
C SER A 77 -7.77 -41.96 -5.63
N ARG A 78 -6.67 -41.31 -6.04
CA ARG A 78 -5.31 -41.55 -5.50
C ARG A 78 -4.67 -40.32 -4.86
N CYS A 79 -4.78 -39.18 -5.53
CA CYS A 79 -4.39 -37.88 -5.00
C CYS A 79 -5.62 -36.98 -4.96
N ILE A 80 -5.76 -36.20 -3.90
CA ILE A 80 -6.91 -35.33 -3.66
C ILE A 80 -6.48 -33.91 -4.04
N PRO A 81 -6.90 -33.41 -5.22
CA PRO A 81 -6.66 -32.02 -5.58
C PRO A 81 -7.63 -31.09 -4.83
N SER A 82 -7.11 -29.94 -4.42
CA SER A 82 -7.84 -28.81 -3.85
C SER A 82 -7.37 -27.51 -4.53
N TYR A 83 -7.83 -26.37 -4.01
CA TYR A 83 -7.49 -25.04 -4.50
C TYR A 83 -6.00 -24.71 -4.26
N GLY A 84 -5.16 -25.14 -5.21
CA GLY A 84 -3.70 -25.05 -5.26
C GLY A 84 -2.92 -25.79 -4.15
N GLU A 85 -3.59 -26.77 -3.55
CA GLU A 85 -2.97 -27.82 -2.73
C GLU A 85 -3.31 -29.18 -3.34
N LEU A 86 -2.33 -30.08 -3.42
CA LEU A 86 -2.50 -31.47 -3.83
C LEU A 86 -1.96 -32.37 -2.72
N VAL A 87 -2.79 -33.32 -2.29
CA VAL A 87 -2.42 -34.28 -1.24
C VAL A 87 -2.60 -35.70 -1.73
N CYS A 88 -1.52 -36.47 -1.77
CA CYS A 88 -1.57 -37.93 -1.96
C CYS A 88 -1.34 -38.58 -0.59
N PRO A 89 -2.35 -39.22 0.03
CA PRO A 89 -2.25 -39.74 1.40
C PRO A 89 -1.15 -40.80 1.60
N SER A 90 -0.90 -41.61 0.57
CA SER A 90 0.13 -42.64 0.56
C SER A 90 0.58 -42.88 -0.88
N VAL A 91 1.79 -42.44 -1.23
CA VAL A 91 2.32 -42.53 -2.61
C VAL A 91 2.85 -43.92 -2.93
N LYS A 92 2.58 -44.39 -4.15
CA LYS A 92 3.14 -45.62 -4.74
C LYS A 92 4.16 -45.27 -5.82
N ARG A 93 4.94 -46.25 -6.26
CA ARG A 93 5.88 -46.08 -7.39
C ARG A 93 5.23 -45.52 -8.67
N GLU A 94 3.97 -45.86 -8.92
CA GLU A 94 3.16 -45.38 -10.04
C GLU A 94 2.72 -43.91 -9.93
N ASP A 95 2.93 -43.28 -8.78
CA ASP A 95 2.67 -41.84 -8.55
C ASP A 95 3.94 -40.99 -8.81
N ALA A 96 5.05 -41.60 -9.27
CA ALA A 96 6.22 -40.85 -9.74
C ALA A 96 5.93 -40.20 -11.11
N GLY A 97 6.27 -38.91 -11.25
CA GLY A 97 5.99 -38.16 -12.47
C GLY A 97 5.94 -36.66 -12.25
N ARG A 98 5.54 -35.92 -13.28
CA ARG A 98 5.43 -34.45 -13.26
C ARG A 98 4.03 -34.03 -12.81
N TYR A 99 3.99 -33.15 -11.81
CA TYR A 99 2.78 -32.52 -11.29
C TYR A 99 2.79 -31.03 -11.59
N ASP A 100 1.76 -30.57 -12.30
CA ASP A 100 1.62 -29.18 -12.69
C ASP A 100 0.32 -28.59 -12.15
N LEU A 101 0.37 -27.35 -11.69
CA LEU A 101 -0.81 -26.56 -11.38
C LEU A 101 -0.99 -25.48 -12.45
N TRP A 102 -2.14 -25.50 -13.11
CA TRP A 102 -2.55 -24.51 -14.10
C TRP A 102 -3.72 -23.68 -13.56
N GLY A 103 -3.80 -22.41 -13.96
CA GLY A 103 -4.89 -21.52 -13.55
C GLY A 103 -4.91 -20.23 -14.36
N GLY A 104 -6.07 -19.57 -14.42
CA GLY A 104 -6.28 -18.32 -15.17
C GLY A 104 -5.82 -17.08 -14.40
N ASP A 105 -5.61 -15.97 -15.13
CA ASP A 105 -5.18 -14.67 -14.62
C ASP A 105 -6.35 -13.74 -14.18
N GLY A 106 -7.59 -14.15 -14.45
CA GLY A 106 -8.82 -13.42 -14.09
C GLY A 106 -9.35 -12.48 -15.18
N ASN A 107 -8.72 -12.41 -16.36
CA ASN A 107 -9.19 -11.60 -17.49
C ASN A 107 -10.17 -12.37 -18.38
N ARG A 108 -10.95 -11.65 -19.22
CA ARG A 108 -11.90 -12.25 -20.20
C ARG A 108 -11.22 -13.08 -21.30
N HIS A 109 -9.89 -13.11 -21.35
CA HIS A 109 -9.10 -13.93 -22.26
C HIS A 109 -8.63 -15.19 -21.53
N ASN A 110 -9.29 -16.30 -21.81
CA ASN A 110 -9.24 -17.60 -21.12
C ASN A 110 -7.85 -18.33 -21.19
N GLN A 111 -6.72 -17.65 -20.99
CA GLN A 111 -5.38 -18.26 -21.05
C GLN A 111 -4.96 -18.80 -19.67
N ALA A 112 -4.90 -20.12 -19.56
CA ALA A 112 -4.37 -20.79 -18.37
C ALA A 112 -2.82 -20.71 -18.38
N ARG A 113 -2.24 -20.25 -17.27
CA ARG A 113 -0.78 -20.19 -17.08
C ARG A 113 -0.30 -21.26 -16.11
N LEU A 114 0.95 -21.70 -16.30
CA LEU A 114 1.62 -22.65 -15.40
C LEU A 114 2.05 -21.90 -14.13
N ILE A 115 1.53 -22.32 -12.98
CA ILE A 115 1.74 -21.64 -11.69
C ILE A 115 2.77 -22.38 -10.83
N PHE A 116 2.81 -23.70 -10.95
CA PHE A 116 3.71 -24.55 -10.19
C PHE A 116 4.02 -25.81 -10.99
N SER A 117 5.27 -26.26 -10.91
CA SER A 117 5.69 -27.53 -11.51
C SER A 117 6.58 -28.30 -10.54
N ALA A 118 6.37 -29.60 -10.40
CA ALA A 118 7.24 -30.47 -9.61
C ALA A 118 7.43 -31.84 -10.26
N ASN A 119 8.66 -32.32 -10.31
CA ASN A 119 9.00 -33.69 -10.67
C ASN A 119 9.13 -34.52 -9.39
N VAL A 120 8.25 -35.52 -9.24
CA VAL A 120 8.21 -36.38 -8.06
C VAL A 120 8.84 -37.73 -8.37
N GLN A 121 9.79 -38.15 -7.54
CA GLN A 121 10.41 -39.47 -7.56
C GLN A 121 10.05 -40.24 -6.29
N VAL A 122 9.62 -41.50 -6.46
CA VAL A 122 9.22 -42.38 -5.35
C VAL A 122 10.26 -43.47 -5.13
N THR A 123 10.89 -43.50 -3.95
CA THR A 123 11.95 -44.45 -3.59
C THR A 123 11.47 -45.51 -2.59
N LYS A 124 12.13 -46.68 -2.55
CA LYS A 124 11.78 -47.77 -1.62
C LYS A 124 12.38 -47.62 -0.21
N HIS A 125 13.40 -46.77 -0.05
CA HIS A 125 14.12 -46.57 1.21
C HIS A 125 14.49 -45.09 1.35
N VAL A 126 14.34 -44.54 2.55
CA VAL A 126 14.97 -43.26 2.92
C VAL A 126 15.90 -43.56 4.10
N GLU A 127 17.20 -43.33 3.94
CA GLU A 127 18.19 -43.37 5.04
C GLU A 127 18.06 -42.14 5.98
N ARG A 128 17.01 -41.34 5.85
CA ARG A 128 16.81 -40.11 6.63
C ARG A 128 15.32 -39.76 6.71
N ASP A 129 14.80 -39.52 7.90
CA ASP A 129 13.36 -39.37 8.15
C ASP A 129 12.69 -38.09 7.60
N GLU A 130 13.37 -37.28 6.77
CA GLU A 130 12.80 -36.06 6.18
C GLU A 130 12.90 -36.01 4.64
N PRO A 131 11.83 -35.59 3.94
CA PRO A 131 11.85 -35.38 2.49
C PRO A 131 12.76 -34.20 2.14
N VAL A 132 13.72 -34.44 1.24
CA VAL A 132 14.63 -33.39 0.75
C VAL A 132 13.97 -32.70 -0.44
N MET A 133 13.51 -31.47 -0.26
CA MET A 133 13.07 -30.59 -1.36
C MET A 133 14.32 -29.91 -1.93
N ARG A 134 14.63 -30.13 -3.21
CA ARG A 134 15.72 -29.41 -3.91
C ARG A 134 15.11 -28.51 -4.97
N ILE A 135 15.50 -27.24 -4.96
CA ILE A 135 15.23 -26.32 -6.07
C ILE A 135 16.13 -26.79 -7.23
N ALA A 136 15.55 -27.11 -8.39
CA ALA A 136 16.34 -27.47 -9.56
C ALA A 136 17.23 -26.28 -9.95
N HIS A 137 18.51 -26.52 -10.25
CA HIS A 137 19.48 -25.48 -10.61
C HIS A 137 18.92 -24.62 -11.76
N VAL A 138 18.65 -23.35 -11.45
CA VAL A 138 18.40 -22.31 -12.46
C VAL A 138 19.70 -22.16 -13.23
N GLN A 139 19.70 -22.41 -14.55
CA GLN A 139 20.82 -22.04 -15.39
C GLN A 139 20.83 -20.51 -15.50
N ASP A 140 21.78 -19.89 -14.79
CA ASP A 140 22.08 -18.46 -14.90
C ASP A 140 22.50 -18.14 -16.33
N ILE A 141 21.60 -17.53 -17.10
CA ILE A 141 21.97 -16.61 -18.18
C ILE A 141 21.67 -15.23 -17.64
N SER A 142 22.66 -14.60 -17.02
CA SER A 142 22.55 -13.23 -16.51
C SER A 142 22.68 -12.24 -17.68
N PRO A 143 21.70 -11.38 -17.96
CA PRO A 143 21.96 -10.12 -18.64
C PRO A 143 22.40 -9.06 -17.61
N PRO A 144 23.14 -8.02 -18.03
CA PRO A 144 23.65 -7.00 -17.14
C PRO A 144 22.50 -6.09 -16.70
N PHE A 145 21.90 -6.38 -15.55
CA PHE A 145 20.88 -5.51 -14.95
C PHE A 145 21.22 -5.20 -13.49
N GLU A 146 22.25 -4.38 -13.29
CA GLU A 146 22.33 -3.51 -12.13
C GLU A 146 21.21 -2.46 -12.21
N ARG A 147 19.99 -2.82 -11.76
CA ARG A 147 19.03 -1.93 -11.08
C ARG A 147 17.69 -2.63 -10.85
N ILE A 148 17.15 -2.46 -9.64
CA ILE A 148 15.81 -2.86 -9.15
C ILE A 148 15.75 -4.24 -8.44
N ASN A 149 16.73 -4.54 -7.58
CA ASN A 149 16.39 -4.99 -6.23
C ASN A 149 16.41 -3.75 -5.33
N ARG A 150 15.30 -3.02 -5.26
CA ARG A 150 15.01 -2.22 -4.06
C ARG A 150 14.15 -3.10 -3.17
N GLU A 151 14.80 -3.92 -2.36
CA GLU A 151 14.24 -4.21 -1.04
C GLU A 151 14.00 -2.85 -0.38
N TRP A 152 12.74 -2.42 -0.29
CA TRP A 152 12.40 -1.17 0.39
C TRP A 152 12.53 -1.42 1.90
N ASN A 153 13.64 -0.97 2.47
CA ASN A 153 13.89 -0.97 3.93
C ASN A 153 12.99 0.00 4.73
N ASP A 154 11.91 0.53 4.14
CA ASP A 154 11.03 1.54 4.73
C ASP A 154 9.54 1.21 4.49
N CYS A 155 9.16 -0.04 4.71
CA CYS A 155 7.78 -0.49 4.67
C CYS A 155 7.00 -0.03 5.93
N PHE A 156 5.81 0.54 5.77
CA PHE A 156 4.86 0.67 6.88
C PHE A 156 3.84 -0.49 6.86
N CYS A 157 4.00 -1.40 7.80
CA CYS A 157 3.11 -2.54 8.04
C CYS A 157 2.57 -2.56 9.47
N SER A 158 2.29 -1.37 10.04
CA SER A 158 1.76 -1.22 11.40
C SER A 158 2.59 -1.93 12.49
N GLY A 159 3.91 -2.10 12.25
CA GLY A 159 4.81 -2.84 13.15
C GLY A 159 4.64 -4.37 13.15
N VAL A 160 3.84 -4.93 12.24
CA VAL A 160 3.53 -6.38 12.20
C VAL A 160 4.58 -7.18 11.44
N THR A 161 5.15 -6.61 10.39
CA THR A 161 6.13 -7.26 9.50
C THR A 161 7.01 -6.20 8.84
N GLY A 162 8.23 -6.57 8.44
CA GLY A 162 9.04 -5.73 7.54
C GLY A 162 8.88 -6.09 6.07
N ARG A 163 8.10 -7.14 5.76
CA ARG A 163 7.95 -7.68 4.40
C ARG A 163 6.77 -6.99 3.71
N CYS A 164 7.06 -6.15 2.73
CA CYS A 164 6.07 -5.51 1.89
C CYS A 164 6.54 -5.38 0.43
N ARG A 165 5.61 -5.02 -0.44
CA ARG A 165 5.86 -4.58 -1.82
C ARG A 165 4.88 -3.45 -2.16
N MET A 166 5.04 -2.76 -3.30
CA MET A 166 3.96 -1.88 -3.75
C MET A 166 2.69 -2.69 -4.00
N ALA A 167 1.54 -2.11 -3.67
CA ALA A 167 0.28 -2.64 -4.10
C ALA A 167 0.21 -2.58 -5.63
N HIS A 168 -0.07 -3.71 -6.26
CA HIS A 168 -0.25 -3.79 -7.70
C HIS A 168 -1.71 -3.50 -8.05
N GLU A 169 -1.95 -3.01 -9.27
CA GLU A 169 -3.30 -2.85 -9.84
C GLU A 169 -4.23 -1.94 -9.02
N LEU A 170 -3.64 -1.00 -8.28
CA LEU A 170 -4.38 0.09 -7.68
C LEU A 170 -4.29 1.33 -8.57
N TYR A 171 -5.41 2.03 -8.65
CA TYR A 171 -5.58 3.26 -9.40
C TYR A 171 -6.03 4.35 -8.46
N ARG A 172 -5.71 5.60 -8.82
CA ARG A 172 -6.18 6.75 -8.07
C ARG A 172 -7.69 6.89 -8.29
N MET A 173 -8.39 7.09 -7.19
CA MET A 173 -9.82 7.38 -7.12
C MET A 173 -9.98 8.66 -6.31
N ARG A 174 -10.86 9.56 -6.73
CA ARG A 174 -11.08 10.80 -6.00
C ARG A 174 -12.37 10.73 -5.19
N LYS A 175 -12.23 10.74 -3.86
CA LYS A 175 -13.38 10.84 -2.96
C LYS A 175 -13.64 12.31 -2.61
N THR A 176 -14.89 12.77 -2.78
CA THR A 176 -15.30 14.16 -2.52
C THR A 176 -16.31 14.25 -1.38
N PHE A 177 -16.23 15.32 -0.60
CA PHE A 177 -17.07 15.61 0.56
C PHE A 177 -17.56 17.05 0.51
N ASN A 178 -18.87 17.24 0.66
CA ASN A 178 -19.46 18.56 0.71
C ASN A 178 -19.34 19.14 2.12
N LEU A 179 -18.66 20.29 2.25
CA LEU A 179 -18.42 20.95 3.54
C LEU A 179 -19.50 21.98 3.91
N SER A 180 -20.46 22.28 3.03
CA SER A 180 -21.42 23.38 3.21
C SER A 180 -22.44 23.19 4.33
N ASN A 181 -22.66 21.95 4.76
CA ASN A 181 -23.57 21.61 5.86
C ASN A 181 -22.85 21.10 7.10
N MET A 182 -21.51 21.16 7.12
CA MET A 182 -20.72 20.64 8.22
C MET A 182 -20.83 21.52 9.47
N THR A 183 -20.66 20.90 10.64
CA THR A 183 -20.80 21.56 11.93
C THR A 183 -19.53 22.31 12.30
N PHE A 184 -19.72 23.52 12.82
CA PHE A 184 -18.65 24.32 13.40
C PHE A 184 -18.65 24.13 14.91
N ILE A 185 -17.47 23.94 15.48
CA ILE A 185 -17.28 23.90 16.92
C ILE A 185 -16.32 24.99 17.32
N ARG A 186 -16.55 25.58 18.49
CA ARG A 186 -15.59 26.47 19.13
C ARG A 186 -14.95 25.69 20.28
N THR A 187 -13.67 25.37 20.14
CA THR A 187 -12.96 24.50 21.10
C THR A 187 -11.49 24.90 21.18
N LEU A 188 -10.80 24.40 22.20
CA LEU A 188 -9.36 24.52 22.37
C LEU A 188 -8.72 23.22 21.84
N LEU A 189 -7.92 23.32 20.77
CA LEU A 189 -7.12 22.21 20.24
C LEU A 189 -5.63 22.46 20.53
N LEU A 190 -4.76 21.47 20.27
CA LEU A 190 -3.31 21.53 20.54
C LEU A 190 -2.58 22.75 19.94
N ALA A 191 -3.16 23.34 18.89
CA ALA A 191 -2.66 24.52 18.22
C ALA A 191 -3.04 25.85 18.91
N ASP A 192 -4.00 25.82 19.82
CA ASP A 192 -4.51 26.98 20.54
C ASP A 192 -3.71 27.16 21.83
N GLU A 193 -3.37 28.41 22.14
CA GLU A 193 -2.65 28.74 23.37
C GLU A 193 -3.63 28.90 24.54
N GLU A 194 -4.47 29.94 24.51
CA GLU A 194 -5.34 30.29 25.65
C GLU A 194 -6.81 30.54 25.30
N SER A 195 -7.15 30.74 24.02
CA SER A 195 -8.51 31.07 23.61
C SER A 195 -9.06 30.07 22.60
N ALA A 196 -10.32 29.68 22.81
CA ALA A 196 -10.98 28.73 21.93
C ALA A 196 -11.14 29.29 20.50
N THR A 197 -10.68 28.50 19.53
CA THR A 197 -10.75 28.81 18.11
C THR A 197 -11.97 28.13 17.48
N THR A 198 -12.51 28.72 16.41
CA THR A 198 -13.57 28.07 15.63
C THR A 198 -12.94 27.10 14.65
N TYR A 199 -13.42 25.86 14.63
CA TYR A 199 -13.03 24.84 13.66
C TYR A 199 -14.26 24.25 12.98
N LEU A 200 -14.11 23.94 11.71
CA LEU A 200 -14.99 23.03 11.00
C LEU A 200 -14.59 21.59 11.32
N ARG A 201 -15.50 20.81 11.91
CA ARG A 201 -15.28 19.39 12.20
C ARG A 201 -15.79 18.55 11.03
N ILE A 202 -14.93 17.71 10.48
CA ILE A 202 -15.31 16.77 9.40
C ILE A 202 -15.68 15.42 10.06
N PRO A 203 -16.93 14.93 9.92
CA PRO A 203 -17.36 13.68 10.52
C PRO A 203 -16.61 12.46 9.96
N LEU A 204 -16.25 11.52 10.84
CA LEU A 204 -15.58 10.27 10.46
C LEU A 204 -16.41 9.35 9.57
N SER A 205 -17.74 9.37 9.72
CA SER A 205 -18.64 8.60 8.86
C SER A 205 -18.39 8.87 7.39
N ASP A 206 -17.94 10.08 7.08
CA ASP A 206 -17.61 10.49 5.72
C ASP A 206 -16.19 10.04 5.33
N LEU A 207 -15.22 10.15 6.24
CA LEU A 207 -13.79 9.86 6.00
C LEU A 207 -13.37 8.38 6.10
N LEU A 208 -14.29 7.42 6.31
CA LEU A 208 -14.03 5.97 6.40
C LEU A 208 -13.12 5.51 7.56
N GLY A 209 -12.58 6.43 8.37
CA GLY A 209 -11.72 6.16 9.55
C GLY A 209 -10.31 5.65 9.21
N ASN A 210 -10.10 5.04 8.05
CA ASN A 210 -8.81 4.59 7.54
C ASN A 210 -8.53 5.26 6.18
N LEU A 211 -7.46 6.05 6.15
CA LEU A 211 -6.97 6.78 4.98
C LEU A 211 -5.57 6.31 4.52
N ILE A 212 -5.10 5.13 4.90
CA ILE A 212 -3.78 4.61 4.46
C ILE A 212 -3.65 4.64 2.92
N THR A 213 -4.73 4.30 2.21
CA THR A 213 -4.74 4.32 0.74
C THR A 213 -4.63 5.72 0.14
N ALA A 214 -4.77 6.78 0.93
CA ALA A 214 -4.53 8.15 0.47
C ALA A 214 -3.04 8.47 0.36
N TYR A 215 -2.13 7.67 0.93
CA TYR A 215 -0.69 7.95 0.94
C TYR A 215 -0.12 8.18 -0.48
N GLY A 216 0.65 9.26 -0.63
CA GLY A 216 1.16 9.75 -1.90
C GLY A 216 0.12 10.32 -2.87
N GLY A 217 -1.16 10.37 -2.49
CA GLY A 217 -2.22 11.08 -3.19
C GLY A 217 -2.25 12.55 -2.76
N ASN A 218 -3.30 13.27 -3.16
CA ASN A 218 -3.50 14.66 -2.74
C ASN A 218 -4.82 14.83 -1.97
N MET A 219 -4.77 15.61 -0.89
CA MET A 219 -5.94 16.21 -0.27
C MET A 219 -6.11 17.64 -0.79
N ARG A 220 -7.35 18.02 -1.12
CA ARG A 220 -7.69 19.37 -1.60
C ARG A 220 -8.86 19.93 -0.82
N PHE A 221 -8.75 21.15 -0.36
CA PHE A 221 -9.84 21.82 0.35
C PHE A 221 -9.76 23.35 0.16
N PRO A 222 -10.90 24.06 0.28
CA PRO A 222 -10.90 25.50 0.26
C PRO A 222 -10.30 26.07 1.55
N VAL A 223 -9.42 27.06 1.40
CA VAL A 223 -8.74 27.71 2.52
C VAL A 223 -9.67 28.76 3.13
N THR A 224 -9.72 28.82 4.48
CA THR A 224 -10.53 29.80 5.22
C THR A 224 -9.78 31.12 5.39
N GLU A 225 -10.51 32.19 5.72
CA GLU A 225 -9.88 33.50 6.00
C GLU A 225 -9.02 33.46 7.26
N GLU A 226 -9.42 32.66 8.25
CA GLU A 226 -8.65 32.46 9.49
C GLU A 226 -7.27 31.85 9.22
N CYS A 227 -7.19 30.96 8.22
CA CYS A 227 -5.94 30.39 7.72
C CYS A 227 -4.99 31.44 7.12
N TYR A 228 -5.54 32.39 6.37
CA TYR A 228 -4.76 33.50 5.80
C TYR A 228 -4.33 34.52 6.84
N THR A 229 -5.21 34.82 7.80
CA THR A 229 -4.99 35.85 8.83
C THR A 229 -3.82 35.51 9.74
N ASP A 230 -3.64 34.23 10.08
CA ASP A 230 -2.56 33.78 10.95
C ASP A 230 -1.96 32.47 10.42
N ARG A 231 -0.97 32.57 9.54
CA ARG A 231 -0.30 31.40 8.94
C ARG A 231 0.67 30.69 9.89
N SER A 232 0.94 31.27 11.06
CA SER A 232 1.78 30.62 12.08
C SER A 232 1.05 29.46 12.76
N LYS A 233 -0.28 29.39 12.61
CA LYS A 233 -1.14 28.33 13.13
C LYS A 233 -1.58 27.35 12.04
N PRO A 234 -1.79 26.07 12.38
CA PRO A 234 -2.20 25.07 11.42
C PRO A 234 -3.60 25.37 10.87
N CYS A 235 -3.77 25.02 9.61
CA CYS A 235 -5.02 25.13 8.88
C CYS A 235 -5.87 23.87 8.97
N LEU A 236 -5.22 22.72 8.99
CA LEU A 236 -5.89 21.43 9.10
C LEU A 236 -5.19 20.59 10.16
N LEU A 237 -5.98 19.92 11.00
CA LEU A 237 -5.52 19.03 12.05
C LEU A 237 -6.16 17.65 11.88
N MET A 238 -5.36 16.59 11.94
CA MET A 238 -5.82 15.20 11.95
C MET A 238 -5.39 14.52 13.25
N PHE A 239 -6.34 13.91 13.94
CA PHE A 239 -6.13 13.22 15.21
C PHE A 239 -6.30 11.71 15.04
N ASP A 240 -5.37 10.92 15.60
CA ASP A 240 -5.50 9.46 15.74
C ASP A 240 -6.38 9.15 16.97
N LYS A 241 -7.30 8.18 16.84
CA LYS A 241 -8.14 7.71 17.95
C LYS A 241 -7.35 7.17 19.14
N ARG A 242 -6.15 6.62 18.89
CA ARG A 242 -5.28 6.04 19.93
C ARG A 242 -4.43 7.09 20.63
N ASN A 243 -4.15 8.21 19.97
CA ASN A 243 -3.27 9.24 20.49
C ASN A 243 -3.82 10.63 20.17
N MET A 244 -4.88 11.02 20.87
CA MET A 244 -5.52 12.33 20.72
C MET A 244 -4.70 13.49 21.30
N HIS A 245 -3.61 13.19 22.01
CA HIS A 245 -2.70 14.21 22.57
C HIS A 245 -1.70 14.72 21.54
N ARG A 246 -1.64 14.13 20.34
CA ARG A 246 -0.83 14.61 19.21
C ARG A 246 -1.72 14.80 17.98
N ALA A 247 -1.29 15.66 17.07
CA ALA A 247 -2.00 15.87 15.80
C ALA A 247 -1.03 15.97 14.62
N VAL A 248 -1.43 15.42 13.48
CA VAL A 248 -0.79 15.73 12.19
C VAL A 248 -1.43 16.98 11.63
N ALA A 249 -0.60 18.00 11.37
CA ALA A 249 -1.04 19.35 11.10
C ALA A 249 -0.49 19.87 9.76
N TYR A 250 -1.35 20.55 9.00
CA TYR A 250 -0.98 21.28 7.80
C TYR A 250 -0.90 22.77 8.09
N PHE A 251 0.20 23.41 7.68
CA PHE A 251 0.39 24.85 7.75
C PHE A 251 0.34 25.45 6.37
N LEU A 252 -0.42 26.54 6.20
CA LEU A 252 -0.54 27.20 4.90
C LEU A 252 0.78 27.89 4.53
N PRO A 253 1.39 27.58 3.37
CA PRO A 253 2.62 28.24 2.93
C PRO A 253 2.42 29.74 2.75
N ALA A 254 3.46 30.53 3.06
CA ALA A 254 3.42 31.99 2.91
C ALA A 254 3.19 32.43 1.45
N SER A 255 3.61 31.61 0.49
CA SER A 255 3.45 31.86 -0.96
C SER A 255 2.08 31.48 -1.51
N HIS A 256 1.22 30.80 -0.74
CA HIS A 256 -0.08 30.36 -1.24
C HIS A 256 -1.12 31.48 -1.16
N ASP A 257 -1.77 31.80 -2.27
CA ASP A 257 -2.74 32.89 -2.42
C ASP A 257 -4.07 32.44 -3.06
N GLN A 258 -4.25 31.14 -3.31
CA GLN A 258 -5.41 30.59 -4.01
C GLN A 258 -6.53 30.19 -3.04
N ARG A 259 -7.79 30.25 -3.48
CA ARG A 259 -8.92 29.82 -2.64
C ARG A 259 -8.88 28.34 -2.27
N GLN A 260 -8.24 27.49 -3.08
CA GLN A 260 -8.09 26.06 -2.82
C GLN A 260 -6.63 25.69 -2.68
N VAL A 261 -6.35 24.82 -1.72
CA VAL A 261 -5.03 24.21 -1.55
C VAL A 261 -5.05 22.77 -2.03
N GLN A 262 -3.91 22.31 -2.55
CA GLN A 262 -3.62 20.90 -2.81
C GLN A 262 -2.39 20.53 -1.99
N VAL A 263 -2.54 19.54 -1.10
CA VAL A 263 -1.47 19.04 -0.24
C VAL A 263 -1.26 17.55 -0.49
N GLU A 264 0.00 17.14 -0.65
CA GLU A 264 0.35 15.73 -0.81
C GLU A 264 0.18 14.99 0.52
N MET A 265 -0.39 13.79 0.47
CA MET A 265 -0.54 12.90 1.62
C MET A 265 0.76 12.14 1.87
N LYS A 266 1.82 12.87 2.22
CA LYS A 266 3.13 12.35 2.66
C LYS A 266 3.65 13.18 3.82
N GLU A 267 4.36 12.54 4.74
CA GLU A 267 4.92 13.14 5.94
C GLU A 267 5.70 14.45 5.69
N SER A 268 6.36 14.57 4.53
CA SER A 268 7.10 15.77 4.13
C SER A 268 6.26 17.04 3.96
N SER A 269 4.94 16.90 3.79
CA SER A 269 4.00 18.02 3.58
C SER A 269 3.27 18.45 4.87
N TRP A 270 3.50 17.75 5.97
CA TRP A 270 2.77 17.93 7.23
C TRP A 270 3.75 18.09 8.39
N LYS A 271 3.25 18.49 9.55
CA LYS A 271 4.02 18.59 10.79
C LYS A 271 3.34 17.83 11.90
N LEU A 272 4.12 17.28 12.82
CA LEU A 272 3.61 16.73 14.05
C LEU A 272 3.46 17.85 15.08
N LEU A 273 2.27 17.96 15.67
CA LEU A 273 2.06 18.76 16.87
C LEU A 273 2.07 17.82 18.06
N SER A 274 3.08 18.01 18.90
CA SER A 274 3.26 17.25 20.13
C SER A 274 2.26 17.66 21.21
N ALA A 275 2.13 16.81 22.21
CA ALA A 275 1.31 17.08 23.39
C ALA A 275 1.85 18.28 24.17
N ILE A 276 0.94 18.96 24.85
CA ILE A 276 1.27 19.84 25.96
C ILE A 276 1.34 18.94 27.19
N ASP A 277 2.47 18.94 27.89
CA ASP A 277 2.65 18.14 29.10
C ASP A 277 1.81 18.67 30.27
N GLU A 278 1.79 17.95 31.39
CA GLU A 278 1.03 18.34 32.59
C GLU A 278 1.45 19.69 33.19
N ARG A 279 2.62 20.22 32.79
CA ARG A 279 3.19 21.49 33.26
C ARG A 279 2.86 22.65 32.32
N GLY A 280 2.23 22.38 31.19
CA GLY A 280 1.93 23.37 30.16
C GLY A 280 3.06 23.56 29.14
N ASP A 281 4.13 22.77 29.23
CA ASP A 281 5.25 22.85 28.30
C ASP A 281 4.96 21.97 27.08
N ARG A 282 5.23 22.49 25.88
CA ARG A 282 5.17 21.65 24.67
C ARG A 282 6.32 20.66 24.71
N GLU A 283 6.02 19.37 24.53
CA GLU A 283 7.07 18.40 24.26
C GLU A 283 7.91 18.84 23.05
N PRO A 284 9.21 18.50 23.00
CA PRO A 284 10.08 18.86 21.89
C PRO A 284 9.44 18.52 20.54
N GLU A 285 9.63 19.40 19.54
CA GLU A 285 9.15 19.14 18.18
C GLU A 285 9.89 17.92 17.60
N GLU A 286 9.19 16.79 17.59
CA GLU A 286 9.63 15.57 16.92
C GLU A 286 9.32 15.68 15.42
N ALA A 287 10.24 15.25 14.57
CA ALA A 287 10.00 15.20 13.14
C ALA A 287 8.87 14.19 12.82
N LEU A 288 7.94 14.59 11.94
CA LEU A 288 6.90 13.68 11.48
C LEU A 288 7.51 12.60 10.58
N THR A 289 7.60 11.37 11.09
CA THR A 289 8.12 10.22 10.33
C THR A 289 7.01 9.58 9.48
N LYS A 290 7.40 8.83 8.43
CA LYS A 290 6.46 8.01 7.64
C LYS A 290 5.63 7.10 8.56
N PHE A 291 6.26 6.48 9.57
CA PHE A 291 5.57 5.61 10.53
C PHE A 291 4.47 6.35 11.30
N ILE A 292 4.77 7.52 11.89
CA ILE A 292 3.78 8.31 12.65
C ILE A 292 2.65 8.78 11.73
N PHE A 293 2.99 9.25 10.54
CA PHE A 293 2.01 9.71 9.56
C PHE A 293 1.07 8.58 9.13
N MET A 294 1.61 7.45 8.70
CA MET A 294 0.83 6.29 8.27
C MET A 294 0.02 5.67 9.42
N SER A 295 0.56 5.63 10.64
CA SER A 295 -0.17 5.19 11.83
C SER A 295 -1.38 6.09 12.09
N THR A 296 -1.22 7.42 11.97
CA THR A 296 -2.34 8.37 12.08
C THR A 296 -3.39 8.14 10.99
N LEU A 297 -2.97 7.97 9.73
CA LEU A 297 -3.89 7.70 8.61
C LEU A 297 -4.67 6.40 8.79
N SER A 298 -4.10 5.40 9.48
CA SER A 298 -4.75 4.11 9.70
C SER A 298 -6.00 4.17 10.57
N ASN A 299 -6.11 5.21 11.41
CA ASN A 299 -7.09 5.28 12.48
C ASN A 299 -7.46 6.73 12.81
N ILE A 300 -7.82 7.48 11.78
CA ILE A 300 -8.26 8.87 11.92
C ILE A 300 -9.53 8.89 12.77
N HIS A 301 -9.53 9.76 13.78
CA HIS A 301 -10.65 10.02 14.66
C HIS A 301 -11.31 11.37 14.45
N GLU A 302 -10.53 12.43 14.24
CA GLU A 302 -11.12 13.74 13.98
C GLU A 302 -10.26 14.51 13.01
N VAL A 303 -10.93 15.21 12.09
CA VAL A 303 -10.28 16.14 11.18
C VAL A 303 -10.93 17.51 11.32
N TYR A 304 -10.10 18.52 11.53
CA TYR A 304 -10.52 19.89 11.74
C TYR A 304 -9.90 20.81 10.72
N ILE A 305 -10.71 21.71 10.14
CA ILE A 305 -10.23 22.85 9.36
C ILE A 305 -10.45 24.11 10.20
N ARG A 306 -9.40 24.91 10.42
CA ARG A 306 -9.49 26.14 11.22
C ARG A 306 -10.36 27.17 10.50
N GLY A 307 -11.27 27.79 11.25
CA GLY A 307 -12.13 28.87 10.75
C GLY A 307 -13.51 28.41 10.28
N ARG A 308 -14.14 29.26 9.47
CA ARG A 308 -15.49 29.02 8.94
C ARG A 308 -15.60 29.43 7.47
N TYR A 309 -16.43 28.73 6.71
CA TYR A 309 -16.81 29.20 5.37
C TYR A 309 -17.93 30.24 5.50
N ARG A 310 -17.65 31.48 5.06
CA ARG A 310 -18.59 32.60 5.16
C ARG A 310 -19.84 32.42 4.29
N THR A 311 -19.67 31.79 3.12
CA THR A 311 -20.76 31.47 2.20
C THR A 311 -20.94 29.96 2.14
N ARG A 312 -22.20 29.50 2.25
CA ARG A 312 -22.59 28.14 1.88
C ARG A 312 -22.58 28.05 0.36
N ASN A 313 -21.39 27.87 -0.20
CA ASN A 313 -21.19 27.71 -1.64
C ASN A 313 -21.14 26.21 -1.97
N GLU A 314 -21.74 25.78 -3.07
CA GLU A 314 -21.64 24.39 -3.53
C GLU A 314 -20.18 23.97 -3.81
N ASP A 315 -19.30 24.94 -4.05
CA ASP A 315 -17.85 24.70 -4.26
C ASP A 315 -17.05 24.40 -2.99
N ASN A 316 -17.66 24.40 -1.80
CA ASN A 316 -16.95 24.05 -0.57
C ASN A 316 -16.76 22.53 -0.48
N ILE A 317 -15.85 21.99 -1.30
CA ILE A 317 -15.61 20.56 -1.45
C ILE A 317 -14.23 20.21 -0.91
N LEU A 318 -14.17 19.25 0.02
CA LEU A 318 -12.95 18.52 0.35
C LEU A 318 -12.84 17.34 -0.60
N SER A 319 -11.67 17.12 -1.20
CA SER A 319 -11.40 15.90 -1.97
C SER A 319 -10.10 15.24 -1.54
N ILE A 320 -10.07 13.91 -1.61
CA ILE A 320 -8.91 13.10 -1.25
C ILE A 320 -8.70 12.08 -2.35
N ASP A 321 -7.51 12.07 -2.94
CA ASP A 321 -7.11 11.02 -3.89
C ASP A 321 -6.68 9.78 -3.08
N MET A 322 -7.41 8.68 -3.23
CA MET A 322 -7.19 7.40 -2.54
C MET A 322 -6.88 6.30 -3.56
N ALA A 323 -6.24 5.24 -3.13
CA ALA A 323 -6.02 4.06 -3.95
C ALA A 323 -7.28 3.16 -3.96
N SER A 324 -7.65 2.71 -5.16
CA SER A 324 -8.83 1.89 -5.42
C SER A 324 -8.48 0.80 -6.44
N SER A 325 -9.18 -0.33 -6.40
CA SER A 325 -9.11 -1.37 -7.44
C SER A 325 -9.84 -0.98 -8.73
N TYR A 326 -10.60 0.12 -8.71
CA TYR A 326 -11.32 0.64 -9.87
C TYR A 326 -10.54 1.77 -10.51
N ASP A 327 -10.29 1.66 -11.80
CA ASP A 327 -9.65 2.72 -12.59
C ASP A 327 -10.67 3.78 -13.00
N GLU A 328 -10.58 4.95 -12.37
CA GLU A 328 -11.36 6.15 -12.74
C GLU A 328 -10.61 7.07 -13.72
N GLY A 329 -9.47 6.62 -14.27
CA GLY A 329 -8.66 7.38 -15.21
C GLY A 329 -7.71 8.40 -14.56
N LEU A 330 -7.50 8.32 -13.23
CA LEU A 330 -6.53 9.17 -12.52
C LEU A 330 -5.12 8.54 -12.43
N GLY A 331 -4.92 7.40 -13.09
CA GLY A 331 -3.63 6.73 -13.23
C GLY A 331 -3.31 5.74 -12.10
N PRO A 332 -2.26 4.92 -12.30
CA PRO A 332 -1.87 3.89 -11.34
C PRO A 332 -1.26 4.47 -10.07
N VAL A 333 -1.37 3.73 -8.97
CA VAL A 333 -0.79 4.05 -7.67
C VAL A 333 0.53 3.31 -7.49
N THR A 334 1.60 4.06 -7.24
CA THR A 334 2.96 3.53 -7.00
C THR A 334 3.49 3.88 -5.61
N THR A 335 2.65 4.41 -4.72
CA THR A 335 3.04 4.88 -3.38
C THR A 335 2.42 4.09 -2.25
N VAL A 336 1.33 3.35 -2.50
CA VAL A 336 0.68 2.51 -1.49
C VAL A 336 1.38 1.16 -1.46
N GLU A 337 1.92 0.82 -0.30
CA GLU A 337 2.50 -0.49 -0.06
C GLU A 337 1.44 -1.50 0.35
N GLU A 338 1.80 -2.76 0.24
CA GLU A 338 0.97 -3.84 0.70
C GLU A 338 1.88 -4.90 1.33
N CYS A 339 1.51 -5.29 2.54
CA CYS A 339 2.31 -6.07 3.47
C CYS A 339 1.93 -7.55 3.47
N ASP A 340 2.88 -8.41 3.86
CA ASP A 340 2.62 -9.82 4.14
C ASP A 340 2.20 -10.00 5.62
N CYS A 341 0.90 -9.89 5.88
CA CYS A 341 0.35 -9.85 7.24
C CYS A 341 0.33 -11.23 7.92
N HIS A 342 0.82 -11.27 9.16
CA HIS A 342 0.71 -12.45 10.02
C HIS A 342 -0.76 -12.82 10.32
N PRO A 343 -1.06 -14.09 10.66
CA PRO A 343 -2.41 -14.52 11.02
C PRO A 343 -3.05 -13.61 12.08
N GLY A 344 -4.29 -13.18 11.81
CA GLY A 344 -5.05 -12.31 12.69
C GLY A 344 -4.98 -10.82 12.34
N TYR A 345 -4.07 -10.42 11.46
CA TYR A 345 -3.95 -9.06 10.92
C TYR A 345 -4.43 -9.02 9.47
N GLY A 346 -4.97 -7.88 9.05
CA GLY A 346 -5.45 -7.66 7.69
C GLY A 346 -5.42 -6.19 7.28
N GLY A 347 -5.77 -5.91 6.02
CA GLY A 347 -5.57 -4.60 5.39
C GLY A 347 -4.26 -4.54 4.60
N LEU A 348 -4.04 -3.46 3.84
CA LEU A 348 -2.83 -3.33 3.02
C LEU A 348 -1.57 -3.16 3.89
N SER A 349 -1.69 -2.50 5.05
CA SER A 349 -0.58 -2.25 5.97
C SER A 349 -0.74 -3.01 7.29
N CYS A 350 -1.47 -4.14 7.30
CA CYS A 350 -1.78 -4.93 8.49
C CYS A 350 -2.44 -4.12 9.62
N GLU A 351 -3.15 -3.04 9.24
CA GLU A 351 -3.61 -2.01 10.15
C GLU A 351 -4.88 -2.39 10.93
N ARG A 352 -5.59 -3.45 10.52
CA ARG A 352 -6.81 -3.92 11.19
C ARG A 352 -6.68 -5.38 11.61
N CYS A 353 -7.50 -5.79 12.57
CA CYS A 353 -7.62 -7.20 12.89
C CYS A 353 -8.57 -7.90 11.92
N GLU A 354 -8.22 -9.13 11.56
CA GLU A 354 -9.06 -9.99 10.75
C GLU A 354 -10.32 -10.42 11.50
N LYS A 355 -11.31 -10.92 10.75
CA LYS A 355 -12.56 -11.39 11.35
C LYS A 355 -12.29 -12.50 12.38
N GLY A 356 -12.79 -12.33 13.60
CA GLY A 356 -12.58 -13.28 14.71
C GLY A 356 -11.37 -12.95 15.60
N TYR A 357 -10.68 -11.84 15.32
CA TYR A 357 -9.62 -11.27 16.15
C TYR A 357 -10.04 -9.90 16.67
N LEU A 358 -9.59 -9.56 17.88
CA LEU A 358 -9.72 -8.20 18.43
C LEU A 358 -8.34 -7.69 18.84
N ARG A 359 -8.16 -6.38 18.72
CA ARG A 359 -6.92 -5.73 19.10
C ARG A 359 -6.85 -5.61 20.63
N SER A 360 -5.82 -6.19 21.23
CA SER A 360 -5.49 -6.02 22.64
C SER A 360 -4.30 -5.06 22.78
N PHE A 361 -4.46 -4.09 23.65
CA PHE A 361 -3.44 -3.10 24.01
C PHE A 361 -2.78 -3.40 25.37
N GLU A 362 -3.14 -4.52 26.00
CA GLU A 362 -2.59 -4.96 27.30
C GLU A 362 -1.20 -5.62 27.17
N THR A 363 -0.50 -5.40 26.05
CA THR A 363 0.75 -6.09 25.70
C THR A 363 1.89 -5.11 25.42
N ILE A 364 3.09 -5.63 25.13
CA ILE A 364 4.34 -4.85 24.97
C ILE A 364 4.29 -3.82 23.82
N SER A 365 3.35 -3.96 22.87
CA SER A 365 3.22 -3.05 21.72
C SER A 365 2.24 -1.91 22.00
N SER A 366 2.69 -0.67 21.84
CA SER A 366 1.83 0.53 21.85
C SER A 366 0.78 0.54 20.73
N GLU A 367 1.05 -0.16 19.63
CA GLU A 367 0.12 -0.32 18.51
C GLU A 367 -0.93 -1.42 18.74
N GLY A 368 -0.78 -2.19 19.82
CA GLY A 368 -1.60 -3.34 20.16
C GLY A 368 -1.34 -4.56 19.27
N ILE A 369 -1.83 -5.72 19.71
CA ILE A 369 -1.73 -6.98 18.96
C ILE A 369 -3.11 -7.57 18.67
N CYS A 370 -3.27 -8.22 17.52
CA CYS A 370 -4.53 -8.89 17.17
C CYS A 370 -4.53 -10.30 17.78
N LEU A 371 -5.42 -10.52 18.75
CA LEU A 371 -5.61 -11.81 19.41
C LEU A 371 -6.94 -12.42 18.99
N SER A 372 -6.97 -13.74 18.83
CA SER A 372 -8.23 -14.43 18.57
C SER A 372 -9.16 -14.31 19.78
N ILE A 373 -10.48 -14.31 19.55
CA ILE A 373 -11.48 -14.27 20.64
C ILE A 373 -11.21 -15.34 21.73
N PRO A 374 -10.86 -16.61 21.39
CA PRO A 374 -10.49 -17.61 22.39
C PRO A 374 -9.26 -17.26 23.23
N GLU A 375 -8.24 -16.63 22.63
CA GLU A 375 -7.02 -16.20 23.34
C GLU A 375 -7.32 -15.05 24.30
N LEU A 376 -8.10 -14.06 23.85
CA LEU A 376 -8.56 -12.95 24.70
C LEU A 376 -9.35 -13.45 25.90
N TRP A 377 -10.25 -14.41 25.69
CA TRP A 377 -11.02 -15.00 26.77
C TRP A 377 -10.15 -15.72 27.80
N LYS A 378 -9.10 -16.41 27.35
CA LYS A 378 -8.11 -17.04 28.25
C LYS A 378 -7.32 -15.99 29.03
N LEU A 379 -6.91 -14.90 28.37
CA LEU A 379 -6.18 -13.79 28.98
C LEU A 379 -7.01 -13.15 30.09
N HIS A 380 -8.26 -12.79 29.78
CA HIS A 380 -9.21 -12.20 30.71
C HIS A 380 -9.46 -13.13 31.91
N LYS A 381 -9.72 -14.43 31.68
CA LYS A 381 -9.89 -15.40 32.79
C LYS A 381 -8.69 -15.49 33.72
N LYS A 382 -7.47 -15.29 33.20
CA LYS A 382 -6.24 -15.32 34.01
C LYS A 382 -6.17 -14.10 34.94
N VAL A 383 -6.52 -12.91 34.43
CA VAL A 383 -6.58 -11.67 35.22
C VAL A 383 -7.63 -11.78 36.34
N TYR A 384 -8.83 -12.28 36.03
CA TYR A 384 -9.92 -12.37 37.02
C TYR A 384 -9.86 -13.58 37.96
N ARG A 385 -8.95 -14.54 37.74
CA ARG A 385 -8.68 -15.63 38.70
C ARG A 385 -7.60 -15.29 39.73
N GLN A 386 -6.94 -14.14 39.59
CA GLN A 386 -5.89 -13.68 40.50
C GLN A 386 -6.38 -12.67 41.55
N ASN A 387 -7.69 -12.40 41.62
CA ASN A 387 -8.34 -11.59 42.66
C ASN A 387 -9.22 -12.45 43.55
#